data_AF-A0A3M2BJ71-F1
#
_entry.id   AF-A0A3M2BJ71-F1
#
_cell.length_a   1.000
_cell.length_b   1.000
_cell.length_c   1.000
_cell.angle_alpha   90.00
_cell.angle_beta   90.00
_cell.angle_gamma   90.00
#
_symmetry.space_group_name_H-M   'P 1'
#
loop_
_entity.id
_entity.type
_entity.pdbx_description
1 polymer ?
#
loop_
_entity_poly.entity_id
_entity_poly.type
_entity_poly.pdbx_seq_one_letter_code
_entity_poly.pdbx_strand_id
1 'polypeptide(L)'
;MEVILASDDRRPHVFAEIHHQGELWAELIYDDEKAGYRLTVLPHLDQSGRPGEPFEVDLMEAAAGLRTALELLVDRGFPDPREEG
;
A
#
# COMPACT_ATOMS: atom_id res chain seq x y z
N MET A 1 8.40 -3.82 -8.76
CA MET A 1 7.26 -3.47 -7.89
C MET A 1 5.99 -4.14 -8.39
N GLU A 2 5.21 -4.71 -7.49
CA GLU A 2 3.86 -5.23 -7.74
C GLU A 2 2.90 -4.55 -6.75
N VAL A 3 1.67 -4.27 -7.16
CA VAL A 3 0.65 -3.66 -6.29
C VAL A 3 -0.64 -4.45 -6.38
N ILE A 4 -1.16 -4.85 -5.23
CA ILE A 4 -2.28 -5.78 -5.14
C ILE A 4 -3.38 -5.14 -4.29
N LEU A 5 -4.62 -5.20 -4.77
CA LEU A 5 -5.77 -4.84 -3.93
C LEU A 5 -6.08 -6.01 -3.00
N ALA A 6 -6.01 -5.75 -1.70
CA ALA A 6 -6.24 -6.73 -0.66
C ALA A 6 -7.44 -6.37 0.21
N SER A 7 -8.02 -7.38 0.84
CA SER A 7 -9.02 -7.26 1.89
C SER A 7 -8.67 -8.25 2.98
N ASP A 8 -8.54 -7.80 4.22
CA ASP A 8 -8.35 -8.66 5.38
C ASP A 8 -9.69 -8.81 6.09
N ASP A 9 -10.25 -10.01 6.20
CA ASP A 9 -11.54 -10.21 6.91
C ASP A 9 -11.49 -9.72 8.37
N ARG A 10 -10.29 -9.55 8.94
CA ARG A 10 -10.07 -8.99 10.29
C ARG A 10 -10.01 -7.46 10.31
N ARG A 11 -9.88 -6.80 9.15
CA ARG A 11 -9.88 -5.34 9.00
C ARG A 11 -11.04 -4.95 8.06
N PRO A 12 -12.02 -4.16 8.48
CA PRO A 12 -13.16 -3.78 7.64
C PRO A 12 -12.80 -2.82 6.47
N HIS A 13 -11.54 -2.77 6.04
CA HIS A 13 -11.03 -1.83 5.06
C HIS A 13 -10.38 -2.59 3.90
N VAL A 14 -10.75 -2.23 2.68
CA VAL A 14 -9.98 -2.56 1.48
C VAL A 14 -8.72 -1.71 1.49
N PHE A 15 -7.56 -2.29 1.18
CA PHE A 15 -6.28 -1.61 1.12
C PHE A 15 -5.47 -2.08 -0.07
N ALA A 16 -4.44 -1.32 -0.44
CA ALA A 16 -3.51 -1.70 -1.49
C ALA A 16 -2.17 -2.09 -0.85
N GLU A 17 -1.73 -3.31 -1.14
CA GLU A 17 -0.41 -3.82 -0.78
C GLU A 17 0.59 -3.46 -1.87
N ILE A 18 1.77 -3.01 -1.46
CA ILE A 18 2.88 -2.69 -2.35
C ILE A 18 3.99 -3.69 -2.06
N HIS A 19 4.34 -4.49 -3.07
CA HIS A 19 5.30 -5.59 -3.00
C HIS A 19 6.55 -5.28 -3.81
N HIS A 20 7.73 -5.52 -3.24
CA HIS A 20 9.01 -5.39 -3.93
C HIS A 20 9.74 -6.74 -3.88
N GLN A 21 10.20 -7.24 -5.03
CA GLN A 21 10.88 -8.54 -5.15
C GLN A 21 10.09 -9.73 -4.55
N GLY A 22 8.75 -9.64 -4.52
CA GLY A 22 7.87 -10.67 -3.97
C GLY A 22 7.69 -10.62 -2.45
N GLU A 23 8.16 -9.55 -1.80
CA GLU A 23 7.98 -9.27 -0.37
C GLU A 23 7.09 -8.05 -0.15
N LEU A 24 6.25 -8.09 0.89
CA LEU A 24 5.38 -6.98 1.26
C LEU A 24 6.21 -5.84 1.85
N TRP A 25 6.15 -4.67 1.21
CA TRP A 25 6.92 -3.49 1.58
C TRP A 25 6.08 -2.45 2.31
N ALA A 26 4.87 -2.17 1.82
CA ALA A 26 3.98 -1.19 2.43
C ALA A 26 2.51 -1.48 2.17
N GLU A 27 1.64 -0.95 3.02
CA GLU A 27 0.19 -0.95 2.86
C GLU A 27 -0.30 0.50 2.75
N LEU A 28 -1.09 0.81 1.71
CA LEU A 28 -1.85 2.06 1.61
C LEU A 28 -3.29 1.80 2.01
N ILE A 29 -3.74 2.46 3.07
CA ILE A 29 -5.06 2.27 3.68
C ILE A 29 -5.82 3.60 3.64
N TYR A 30 -7.08 3.59 3.23
CA TYR A 30 -7.99 4.71 3.44
C TYR A 30 -8.55 4.67 4.88
N ASP A 31 -8.32 5.73 5.65
CA ASP A 31 -8.80 5.95 7.01
C ASP A 31 -10.02 6.88 6.96
N ASP A 32 -11.21 6.28 7.10
CA ASP A 32 -12.50 6.98 7.03
C ASP A 32 -12.67 8.00 8.17
N GLU A 33 -12.12 7.74 9.35
CA GLU A 33 -12.21 8.66 10.49
C GLU A 33 -11.47 9.98 10.23
N LYS A 34 -10.39 9.90 9.45
CA LYS A 34 -9.55 11.06 9.10
C LYS A 34 -9.84 11.60 7.70
N ALA A 35 -10.77 10.97 6.99
CA ALA A 35 -11.04 11.21 5.57
C ALA A 35 -9.73 11.27 4.75
N GLY A 36 -8.82 10.33 4.94
CA GLY A 36 -7.49 10.42 4.34
C GLY A 36 -6.74 9.10 4.21
N TYR A 37 -5.69 9.10 3.40
CA TYR A 37 -4.85 7.93 3.18
C TYR A 37 -3.70 7.86 4.19
N ARG A 38 -3.44 6.66 4.71
CA ARG A 38 -2.29 6.35 5.55
C ARG A 38 -1.44 5.30 4.87
N LEU A 39 -0.19 5.64 4.59
CA LEU A 39 0.84 4.69 4.17
C LEU A 39 1.52 4.10 5.40
N THR A 40 1.51 2.78 5.53
CA THR A 40 2.26 2.04 6.54
C THR A 40 3.40 1.31 5.86
N VAL A 41 4.63 1.77 6.07
CA VAL A 41 5.83 1.04 5.65
C VAL A 41 6.07 -0.06 6.67
N LEU A 42 6.06 -1.31 6.20
CA LEU A 42 6.21 -2.47 7.07
C LEU A 42 7.69 -2.80 7.25
N PRO A 43 8.10 -3.36 8.39
CA PRO A 43 9.38 -4.04 8.45
C PRO A 43 9.42 -5.07 7.32
N HIS A 44 10.55 -5.21 6.63
CA HIS A 44 10.72 -6.23 5.60
C HIS A 44 10.24 -7.56 6.17
N LEU A 45 9.14 -8.11 5.66
CA LEU A 45 8.64 -9.41 6.07
C LEU A 45 8.75 -10.34 4.88
N ASP A 46 9.43 -11.47 5.08
CA ASP A 46 9.45 -12.55 4.09
C ASP A 46 8.04 -13.14 3.92
N GLN A 47 7.85 -14.02 2.94
CA GLN A 47 6.56 -14.66 2.67
C GLN A 47 6.02 -15.51 3.84
N SER A 48 6.82 -15.75 4.88
CA SER A 48 6.41 -16.44 6.11
C SER A 48 6.03 -15.48 7.24
N GLY A 49 6.08 -14.16 7.00
CA GLY A 49 5.78 -13.12 7.98
C GLY A 49 6.89 -12.89 9.00
N ARG A 50 8.13 -13.28 8.71
CA ARG A 50 9.31 -13.04 9.57
C ARG A 50 10.11 -11.85 9.06
N PRO A 51 10.82 -11.11 9.94
CA PRO A 51 11.74 -10.06 9.51
C PRO A 51 12.73 -10.59 8.45
N GLY A 52 12.69 -9.99 7.27
CA GLY A 52 13.62 -10.21 6.17
C GLY A 52 14.87 -9.34 6.30
N GLU A 53 15.83 -9.58 5.42
CA GLU A 53 17.02 -8.74 5.30
C GLU A 53 16.64 -7.35 4.76
N PRO A 54 17.35 -6.27 5.17
CA PRO A 54 17.15 -4.97 4.58
C PRO A 54 17.37 -4.98 3.07
N PHE A 55 16.52 -4.29 2.31
CA PHE A 55 16.73 -4.07 0.88
C PHE A 55 16.68 -2.58 0.52
N GLU A 56 17.42 -2.22 -0.53
CA GLU A 56 17.34 -0.90 -1.14
C GLU A 56 16.22 -0.88 -2.17
N VAL A 57 15.37 0.15 -2.11
CA VAL A 57 14.35 0.40 -3.12
C VAL A 57 14.67 1.71 -3.82
N ASP A 58 14.58 1.72 -5.15
CA ASP A 58 14.70 2.96 -5.90
C ASP A 58 13.52 3.89 -5.57
N LEU A 59 13.79 5.17 -5.32
CA LEU A 59 12.77 6.13 -4.91
C LEU A 59 11.72 6.37 -5.99
N MET A 60 12.10 6.32 -7.27
CA MET A 60 11.13 6.44 -8.37
C MET A 60 10.26 5.19 -8.45
N GLU A 61 10.84 4.01 -8.21
CA GLU A 61 10.07 2.76 -8.15
C GLU A 61 9.07 2.76 -6.98
N ALA A 62 9.48 3.21 -5.79
CA ALA A 62 8.58 3.36 -4.64
C ALA A 62 7.45 4.36 -4.90
N ALA A 63 7.76 5.51 -5.51
CA ALA A 63 6.76 6.51 -5.87
C ALA A 63 5.76 5.98 -6.91
N ALA A 64 6.23 5.20 -7.89
CA ALA A 64 5.36 4.55 -8.87
C ALA A 64 4.43 3.53 -8.20
N GLY A 65 4.95 2.68 -7.30
CA GLY A 65 4.15 1.74 -6.52
C GLY A 65 3.06 2.44 -5.69
N LEU A 66 3.42 3.52 -4.99
CA LEU A 66 2.47 4.31 -4.21
C LEU A 66 1.37 4.93 -5.08
N ARG A 67 1.75 5.44 -6.26
CA ARG A 67 0.78 5.99 -7.21
C ARG A 67 -0.20 4.93 -7.69
N THR A 68 0.28 3.75 -8.08
CA THR A 68 -0.58 2.65 -8.51
C THR A 68 -1.50 2.18 -7.38
N ALA A 69 -1.01 2.12 -6.14
CA ALA A 69 -1.82 1.79 -4.97
C ALA A 69 -2.98 2.78 -4.77
N LEU A 70 -2.72 4.07 -4.95
CA LEU A 70 -3.74 5.10 -4.88
C LEU A 70 -4.77 4.96 -6.00
N GLU A 71 -4.32 4.79 -7.25
CA GLU A 71 -5.19 4.62 -8.42
C GLU A 71 -6.14 3.43 -8.24
N LEU A 72 -5.65 2.30 -7.72
CA LEU A 72 -6.48 1.11 -7.44
C LEU A 72 -7.56 1.36 -6.39
N LEU A 73 -7.27 2.15 -5.34
CA LEU A 73 -8.25 2.49 -4.31
C LEU A 73 -9.30 3.46 -4.87
N VAL A 74 -8.88 4.46 -5.65
CA VAL A 74 -9.80 5.38 -6.32
C VAL A 74 -10.74 4.64 -7.28
N ASP A 75 -10.21 3.73 -8.09
CA ASP A 75 -11.00 2.88 -8.99
C ASP A 75 -12.02 2.00 -8.24
N ARG A 76 -11.76 1.72 -6.96
CA ARG A 76 -12.65 0.94 -6.09
C ARG A 76 -13.75 1.79 -5.42
N GLY A 77 -13.71 3.12 -5.60
CA GLY A 77 -14.69 4.09 -5.11
C GLY A 77 -14.23 4.87 -3.89
N PHE A 78 -12.96 4.78 -3.48
CA PHE A 78 -12.41 5.63 -2.43
C PHE A 78 -12.10 7.05 -2.97
N PRO A 79 -12.18 8.11 -2.13
CA PRO A 79 -11.95 9.48 -2.60
C PRO A 79 -10.56 9.69 -3.21
N ASP A 80 -10.45 10.48 -4.28
CA ASP A 80 -9.16 10.87 -4.83
C ASP A 80 -8.60 12.10 -4.09
N PRO A 81 -7.49 11.97 -3.33
CA PRO A 81 -6.94 13.07 -2.56
C PRO A 81 -6.34 14.18 -3.45
N ARG A 82 -6.25 13.97 -4.77
CA ARG A 82 -5.80 14.97 -5.75
C ARG A 82 -6.92 15.89 -6.21
N GLU A 83 -8.18 15.50 -6.03
CA GLU A 83 -9.35 16.30 -6.41
C GLU A 83 -9.80 17.27 -5.30
N GLU A 84 -9.36 17.04 -4.06
CA GLU A 84 -9.52 17.99 -2.95
C GLU A 84 -8.43 19.08 -3.04
N GLY A 85 -8.65 20.07 -3.92
CA GLY A 85 -7.77 21.21 -4.15
C GLY A 85 -8.48 22.41 -4.74
#